data_AF-A0A4R7X9R9-F1
#
_entry.id   AF-A0A4R7X9R9-F1
#
_cell.length_a   1.000
_cell.length_b   1.000
_cell.length_c   1.000
_cell.angle_alpha   90.00
_cell.angle_beta   90.00
_cell.angle_gamma   90.00
#
_symmetry.space_group_name_H-M   'P 1'
#
loop_
_entity.id
_entity.type
_entity.pdbx_description
1 polymer ?
#
loop_
_entity_poly.entity_id
_entity_poly.type
_entity_poly.pdbx_seq_one_letter_code
_entity_poly.pdbx_strand_id
1 'polypeptide(L)'
;MLLAIVVCGLGYAEGARISKTLGGWQVICWALVLSLPVTLPLTWLIAPPTVHTISLAAWISLGYVSLFSMLIGFVFWYRGLVQGGIAAVGQLQLLQPFFGLALAAMLLHEEVSAGMLVVTVAVILCVAGVRKFSL
;
A
#
# COMPACT_ATOMS: atom_id res chain seq x y z
N MET A 1 5.49 11.48 9.16
CA MET A 1 4.70 11.35 7.92
C MET A 1 5.49 11.68 6.66
N LEU A 2 6.04 12.89 6.48
CA LEU A 2 6.71 13.29 5.22
C LEU A 2 7.87 12.35 4.79
N LEU A 3 8.76 12.00 5.74
CA LEU A 3 9.84 11.04 5.48
C LEU A 3 9.31 9.68 5.01
N ALA A 4 8.23 9.19 5.62
CA ALA A 4 7.61 7.92 5.22
C ALA A 4 7.06 8.01 3.79
N ILE A 5 6.42 9.12 3.40
CA ILE A 5 5.93 9.33 2.03
C ILE A 5 7.09 9.25 1.02
N VAL A 6 8.20 9.94 1.30
CA VAL A 6 9.39 9.93 0.43
C VAL A 6 9.97 8.53 0.32
N VAL A 7 10.21 7.87 1.45
CA VAL A 7 10.82 6.53 1.48
C VAL A 7 9.93 5.49 0.82
N CYS A 8 8.62 5.48 1.09
CA CYS A 8 7.68 4.55 0.46
C CYS A 8 7.55 4.80 -1.04
N GLY A 9 7.46 6.06 -1.47
CA GLY A 9 7.41 6.42 -2.89
C GLY A 9 8.65 5.96 -3.65
N LEU A 10 9.84 6.22 -3.09
CA LEU A 10 11.11 5.72 -3.63
C LEU A 10 11.14 4.19 -3.64
N GLY A 11 10.71 3.53 -2.57
CA GLY A 11 10.64 2.08 -2.48
C GLY A 11 9.83 1.45 -3.61
N TYR A 12 8.67 2.03 -3.95
CA TYR A 12 7.86 1.56 -5.09
C TYR A 12 8.55 1.77 -6.44
N ALA A 13 9.14 2.95 -6.66
CA ALA A 13 9.82 3.26 -7.92
C ALA A 13 11.04 2.35 -8.13
N GLU A 14 11.85 2.18 -7.10
CA GLU A 14 13.02 1.31 -7.10
C GLU A 14 12.64 -0.17 -7.24
N GLY A 15 11.62 -0.61 -6.50
CA GLY A 15 11.09 -1.97 -6.61
C GLY A 15 10.60 -2.28 -8.03
N ALA A 16 9.91 -1.35 -8.69
CA ALA A 16 9.52 -1.49 -10.08
C ALA A 16 10.73 -1.53 -11.04
N ARG A 17 11.77 -0.73 -10.79
CA ARG A 17 13.00 -0.76 -11.59
C ARG A 17 13.70 -2.11 -11.49
N ILE A 18 13.89 -2.63 -10.27
CA ILE A 18 14.53 -3.93 -10.01
C ILE A 18 13.69 -5.08 -10.56
N SER A 19 12.35 -4.94 -10.56
CA SER A 19 11.43 -5.95 -11.08
C SER A 19 11.63 -6.24 -12.58
N LYS A 20 12.27 -5.33 -13.33
CA LYS A 20 12.61 -5.54 -14.75
C LYS A 20 13.68 -6.62 -14.95
N THR A 21 14.58 -6.79 -14.00
CA THR A 21 15.70 -7.74 -14.07
C THR A 21 15.48 -8.96 -13.19
N LEU A 22 14.95 -8.77 -11.97
CA LEU A 22 14.75 -9.83 -10.99
C LEU A 22 13.34 -10.44 -11.04
N GLY A 23 12.37 -9.79 -11.69
CA GLY A 23 10.98 -10.21 -11.69
C GLY A 23 10.21 -9.77 -10.43
N GLY A 24 8.95 -9.34 -10.61
CA GLY A 24 8.17 -8.67 -9.55
C GLY A 24 7.89 -9.53 -8.32
N TRP A 25 7.69 -10.85 -8.49
CA TRP A 25 7.46 -11.75 -7.36
C TRP A 25 8.73 -11.95 -6.50
N GLN A 26 9.91 -11.98 -7.13
CA GLN A 26 11.18 -12.11 -6.40
C GLN A 26 11.48 -10.83 -5.64
N VAL A 27 11.21 -9.66 -6.23
CA VAL A 27 11.41 -8.37 -5.56
C VAL A 27 10.59 -8.28 -4.27
N ILE A 28 9.29 -8.63 -4.30
CA ILE A 28 8.48 -8.59 -3.07
C ILE A 28 8.91 -9.65 -2.05
N CYS A 29 9.24 -10.87 -2.48
CA CYS A 29 9.75 -11.90 -1.57
C CYS A 29 11.04 -11.44 -0.86
N TRP A 30 11.98 -10.87 -1.60
CA TRP A 30 13.21 -10.34 -1.00
C TRP A 30 12.94 -9.14 -0.10
N ALA A 31 12.04 -8.22 -0.47
CA ALA A 31 11.65 -7.11 0.40
C ALA A 31 11.07 -7.62 1.74
N LEU A 32 10.23 -8.66 1.70
CA LEU A 32 9.68 -9.29 2.91
C LEU A 32 10.79 -9.92 3.76
N VAL A 33 11.67 -10.72 3.16
CA VAL A 33 12.80 -11.36 3.87
C VAL A 33 13.72 -10.32 4.51
N LEU A 34 14.06 -9.25 3.79
CA LEU A 34 14.89 -8.17 4.31
C LEU A 34 14.21 -7.35 5.41
N SER A 35 12.88 -7.35 5.47
CA SER A 35 12.13 -6.68 6.54
C SER A 35 12.07 -7.50 7.84
N LEU A 36 12.19 -8.84 7.76
CA LEU A 36 12.06 -9.74 8.92
C LEU A 36 12.99 -9.42 10.10
N PRO A 37 14.29 -9.09 9.89
CA PRO A 37 15.19 -8.77 11.00
C PRO A 37 14.72 -7.58 11.84
N VAL A 38 13.91 -6.68 11.28
CA VAL A 38 13.35 -5.53 12.00
C VAL A 38 11.94 -5.82 12.50
N THR A 39 11.08 -6.40 11.65
CA THR A 39 9.66 -6.59 11.98
C THR A 39 9.43 -7.71 12.98
N LEU A 40 10.24 -8.77 12.97
CA LEU A 40 10.06 -9.91 13.87
C LEU A 40 10.40 -9.56 15.34
N PRO A 41 11.53 -8.90 15.66
CA PRO A 41 11.78 -8.43 17.03
C PRO A 41 10.74 -7.42 17.50
N LEU A 42 10.33 -6.48 16.64
CA LEU A 42 9.30 -5.51 17.00
C LEU A 42 7.96 -6.20 17.32
N THR A 43 7.57 -7.17 16.50
CA THR A 43 6.35 -7.97 16.75
C THR A 43 6.42 -8.67 18.11
N TRP A 44 7.58 -9.22 18.48
CA TRP A 44 7.77 -9.85 19.78
C TRP A 44 7.69 -8.84 20.94
N LEU A 45 8.33 -7.67 20.80
CA LEU A 45 8.38 -6.64 21.84
C LEU A 45 7.00 -6.02 22.14
N ILE A 46 6.14 -5.91 21.13
CA ILE A 46 4.78 -5.34 21.26
C ILE A 46 3.68 -6.40 21.34
N ALA A 47 4.05 -7.69 21.36
CA ALA A 47 3.09 -8.78 21.42
C ALA A 47 2.24 -8.68 22.69
N PRO A 48 0.94 -8.99 22.63
CA PRO A 48 0.13 -9.09 23.83
C PRO A 48 0.65 -10.23 24.73
N PRO A 49 0.48 -10.13 26.06
CA PRO A 49 0.93 -11.17 27.00
C PRO A 49 0.30 -12.54 26.75
N THR A 50 -0.81 -12.60 26.03
CA THR A 50 -1.53 -13.83 25.73
C THR A 50 -2.03 -13.80 24.30
N VAL A 51 -1.68 -14.82 23.52
CA VAL A 51 -2.11 -14.98 22.12
C VAL A 51 -3.47 -15.68 22.00
N HIS A 52 -3.92 -16.38 23.04
CA HIS A 52 -5.20 -17.09 23.06
C HIS A 52 -6.43 -16.17 22.99
N THR A 53 -6.26 -14.87 23.28
CA THR A 53 -7.32 -13.87 23.17
C THR A 53 -7.48 -13.36 21.73
N ILE A 54 -6.58 -13.69 20.81
CA ILE A 54 -6.67 -13.31 19.40
C ILE A 54 -7.72 -14.18 18.73
N SER A 55 -8.78 -13.54 18.24
CA SER A 55 -9.89 -14.23 17.57
C SER A 55 -9.44 -14.95 16.29
N LEU A 56 -10.16 -16.02 15.93
CA LEU A 56 -9.97 -16.70 14.65
C LEU A 56 -10.13 -15.74 13.46
N ALA A 57 -11.08 -14.81 13.55
CA ALA A 57 -11.29 -13.78 12.52
C ALA A 57 -10.02 -12.93 12.30
N ALA A 58 -9.34 -12.51 13.37
CA ALA A 58 -8.10 -11.74 13.26
C ALA A 58 -6.98 -12.55 12.57
N TRP A 59 -6.87 -13.85 12.86
CA TRP A 59 -5.91 -14.74 12.18
C TRP A 59 -6.23 -14.91 10.68
N ILE A 60 -7.50 -15.09 10.34
CA ILE A 60 -7.94 -15.18 8.93
C ILE A 60 -7.67 -13.86 8.21
N SER A 61 -7.98 -12.71 8.83
CA SER A 61 -7.69 -11.39 8.29
C SER A 61 -6.18 -11.19 8.07
N LEU A 62 -5.34 -11.59 9.02
CA LEU A 62 -3.89 -11.54 8.86
C LEU A 62 -3.42 -12.39 7.68
N GLY A 63 -3.92 -13.62 7.55
CA GLY A 63 -3.63 -14.49 6.41
C GLY A 63 -4.06 -13.87 5.09
N TYR A 64 -5.28 -13.32 5.03
CA TYR A 64 -5.81 -12.65 3.84
C TYR A 64 -4.96 -11.45 3.42
N VAL A 65 -4.70 -10.53 4.34
CA VAL A 65 -3.92 -9.31 4.06
C VAL A 65 -2.49 -9.66 3.65
N SER A 66 -1.87 -10.66 4.28
CA SER A 66 -0.50 -11.07 3.98
C SER A 66 -0.37 -11.74 2.60
N LEU A 67 -1.30 -12.64 2.26
CA LEU A 67 -1.22 -13.39 1.02
C LEU A 67 -1.77 -12.62 -0.18
N PHE A 68 -3.02 -12.15 -0.08
CA PHE A 68 -3.71 -11.55 -1.22
C PHE A 68 -3.33 -10.09 -1.41
N SER A 69 -3.44 -9.28 -0.35
CA SER A 69 -3.18 -7.84 -0.47
C SER A 69 -1.70 -7.53 -0.60
N MET A 70 -0.87 -8.17 0.24
CA MET A 70 0.56 -7.89 0.27
C MET A 70 1.32 -8.70 -0.78
N LEU A 71 1.40 -10.03 -0.66
CA LEU A 71 2.24 -10.82 -1.57
C LEU A 71 1.73 -10.81 -3.01
N ILE A 72 0.54 -11.38 -3.26
CA ILE A 72 -0.04 -11.54 -4.60
C ILE A 72 -0.32 -10.16 -5.22
N GLY A 73 -0.92 -9.25 -4.46
CA GLY A 73 -1.19 -7.87 -4.88
C GLY A 73 0.07 -7.16 -5.37
N PHE A 74 1.19 -7.27 -4.65
CA PHE A 74 2.44 -6.64 -5.08
C PHE A 74 3.07 -7.29 -6.31
N VAL A 75 2.88 -8.58 -6.55
CA VAL A 75 3.33 -9.23 -7.80
C VAL A 75 2.68 -8.53 -9.00
N PHE A 76 1.36 -8.31 -8.94
CA PHE A 76 0.63 -7.59 -10.00
C PHE A 76 0.97 -6.11 -10.03
N TRP A 77 1.14 -5.48 -8.87
CA TRP A 77 1.48 -4.07 -8.77
C TRP A 77 2.82 -3.76 -9.45
N TYR A 78 3.88 -4.51 -9.15
CA TYR A 78 5.17 -4.32 -9.80
C TYR A 78 5.11 -4.60 -11.30
N ARG A 79 4.35 -5.61 -11.72
CA ARG A 79 4.11 -5.86 -13.15
C ARG A 79 3.41 -4.67 -13.82
N GLY A 80 2.37 -4.13 -13.17
CA GLY A 80 1.65 -2.94 -13.64
C GLY A 80 2.60 -1.75 -13.78
N LEU A 81 3.41 -1.46 -12.75
CA LEU A 81 4.39 -0.36 -12.77
C LEU A 81 5.44 -0.52 -13.88
N VAL A 82 5.88 -1.74 -14.15
CA VAL A 82 6.85 -2.03 -15.23
C VAL A 82 6.22 -1.82 -16.61
N GLN A 83 4.98 -2.27 -16.81
CA GLN A 83 4.29 -2.22 -18.12
C GLN A 83 3.69 -0.85 -18.43
N GLY A 84 2.98 -0.25 -17.47
CA GLY A 84 2.29 1.04 -17.63
C GLY A 84 3.16 2.27 -17.30
N GLY A 85 4.38 2.05 -16.82
CA GLY A 85 5.27 3.12 -16.36
C GLY A 85 4.93 3.61 -14.95
N ILE A 86 5.99 3.82 -14.15
CA ILE A 86 5.89 4.15 -12.71
C ILE A 86 5.04 5.40 -12.50
N ALA A 87 5.27 6.47 -13.28
CA ALA A 87 4.56 7.73 -13.13
C ALA A 87 3.07 7.63 -13.50
N ALA A 88 2.69 6.90 -14.54
CA ALA A 88 1.29 6.80 -14.95
C ALA A 88 0.49 5.87 -14.01
N VAL A 89 1.08 4.74 -13.63
CA VAL A 89 0.43 3.77 -12.73
C VAL A 89 0.37 4.29 -11.30
N GLY A 90 1.38 5.03 -10.83
CA GLY A 90 1.32 5.72 -9.54
C GLY A 90 0.20 6.76 -9.46
N GLN A 91 -0.26 7.30 -10.60
CA GLN A 91 -1.39 8.24 -10.63
C GLN A 91 -2.74 7.52 -10.53
N LEU A 92 -2.82 6.27 -10.99
CA LEU A 92 -4.01 5.44 -10.74
C LEU A 92 -4.24 5.22 -9.24
N GLN A 93 -3.16 5.21 -8.44
CA GLN A 93 -3.26 5.13 -6.98
C GLN A 93 -3.96 6.34 -6.35
N LEU A 94 -4.09 7.48 -7.03
CA LEU A 94 -4.89 8.61 -6.55
C LEU A 94 -6.39 8.31 -6.52
N LEU A 95 -6.83 7.21 -7.14
CA LEU A 95 -8.19 6.70 -7.01
C LEU A 95 -8.40 5.94 -5.71
N GLN A 96 -7.32 5.46 -5.07
CA GLN A 96 -7.39 4.65 -3.85
C GLN A 96 -8.12 5.35 -2.70
N PRO A 97 -7.95 6.66 -2.44
CA PRO A 97 -8.75 7.36 -1.43
C PRO A 97 -10.25 7.29 -1.66
N PHE A 98 -10.73 7.39 -2.91
CA PHE A 98 -12.17 7.29 -3.19
C PHE A 98 -12.69 5.88 -2.98
N PHE A 99 -11.99 4.87 -3.51
CA PHE A 99 -12.38 3.49 -3.30
C PHE A 99 -12.29 3.11 -1.81
N GLY A 100 -11.29 3.64 -1.09
CA GLY A 100 -11.18 3.48 0.36
C GLY A 100 -12.38 4.03 1.11
N LEU A 101 -12.76 5.29 0.85
CA LEU A 101 -13.94 5.91 1.47
C LEU A 101 -15.24 5.20 1.06
N ALA A 102 -15.38 4.83 -0.21
CA ALA A 102 -16.56 4.12 -0.70
C ALA A 102 -16.69 2.73 -0.05
N LEU A 103 -15.59 1.97 0.04
CA LEU A 103 -15.57 0.67 0.70
C LEU A 103 -15.82 0.81 2.21
N ALA A 104 -15.28 1.84 2.86
CA ALA A 104 -15.57 2.11 4.26
C ALA A 104 -17.07 2.37 4.50
N ALA A 105 -17.70 3.21 3.67
CA ALA A 105 -19.14 3.48 3.76
C ALA A 105 -20.00 2.24 3.44
N MET A 106 -19.65 1.49 2.39
CA MET A 106 -20.48 0.40 1.88
C MET A 106 -20.30 -0.90 2.68
N LEU A 107 -19.08 -1.18 3.14
CA LEU A 107 -18.71 -2.47 3.73
C LEU A 107 -18.57 -2.40 5.25
N LEU A 108 -18.10 -1.26 5.79
CA LEU A 108 -17.93 -1.04 7.23
C LEU A 108 -19.03 -0.13 7.81
N HIS A 109 -19.89 0.43 6.97
CA HIS A 109 -20.95 1.37 7.36
C HIS A 109 -20.41 2.61 8.10
N GLU A 110 -19.19 3.03 7.78
CA GLU A 110 -18.58 4.24 8.35
C GLU A 110 -19.16 5.52 7.72
N GLU A 111 -19.31 6.56 8.52
CA GLU A 111 -19.78 7.86 8.03
C GLU A 111 -18.69 8.59 7.23
N VAL A 112 -18.93 8.75 5.92
CA VAL A 112 -18.08 9.58 5.06
C VAL A 112 -18.58 11.03 5.11
N SER A 113 -17.90 11.83 5.92
CA SER A 113 -18.23 13.26 6.03
C SER A 113 -17.93 14.03 4.73
N ALA A 114 -18.67 15.12 4.52
CA ALA A 114 -18.39 16.03 3.41
C ALA A 114 -16.94 16.58 3.45
N GLY A 115 -16.38 16.77 4.64
CA GLY A 115 -15.00 17.21 4.82
C GLY A 115 -13.98 16.22 4.25
N MET A 116 -14.18 14.92 4.44
CA MET A 116 -13.32 13.89 3.87
C MET A 116 -13.31 13.96 2.34
N LEU A 117 -14.49 14.09 1.73
CA LEU A 117 -14.62 14.22 0.28
C LEU A 117 -13.93 15.48 -0.25
N VAL A 118 -14.13 16.63 0.41
CA VAL A 118 -13.50 17.91 0.02
C VAL A 118 -11.98 17.81 0.07
N VAL A 119 -11.42 17.24 1.14
CA VAL A 119 -9.97 17.07 1.27
C VAL A 119 -9.42 16.11 0.21
N THR A 120 -10.10 14.98 -0.04
CA THR A 120 -9.70 14.04 -1.10
C THR A 120 -9.67 14.72 -2.47
N VAL A 121 -10.71 15.48 -2.82
CA VAL A 121 -10.76 16.23 -4.09
C VAL A 121 -9.67 17.29 -4.15
N ALA A 122 -9.43 18.04 -3.07
CA ALA A 122 -8.39 19.05 -3.01
C ALA A 122 -6.98 18.46 -3.23
N VAL A 123 -6.67 17.33 -2.59
CA VAL A 123 -5.39 16.62 -2.79
C VAL A 123 -5.21 16.21 -4.26
N ILE A 124 -6.27 15.73 -4.91
CA ILE A 124 -6.20 15.34 -6.32
C ILE A 124 -5.98 16.54 -7.23
N LEU A 125 -6.68 17.65 -6.98
CA LEU A 125 -6.47 18.88 -7.74
C LEU A 125 -5.03 19.39 -7.60
N CYS A 126 -4.45 19.29 -6.40
CA CYS A 126 -3.03 19.61 -6.19
C CYS A 126 -2.11 18.70 -7.02
N VAL A 127 -2.34 17.37 -7.00
CA VAL A 127 -1.48 16.44 -7.76
C VAL A 127 -1.67 16.60 -9.28
N ALA A 128 -2.90 16.81 -9.75
CA ALA A 128 -3.20 17.11 -11.14
C ALA A 128 -2.55 18.43 -11.58
N GLY A 129 -2.55 19.45 -10.72
CA GLY A 129 -1.87 20.72 -10.95
C GLY A 129 -0.36 20.56 -11.11
N VAL A 130 0.29 19.76 -10.26
CA VAL A 130 1.74 19.49 -10.33
C VAL A 130 2.12 18.75 -11.62
N ARG A 131 1.29 17.83 -12.11
CA ARG A 131 1.55 17.16 -13.40
C ARG A 131 1.69 18.13 -14.57
N LYS A 132 0.95 19.25 -14.56
CA LYS A 132 1.02 20.26 -15.63
C LYS A 132 2.39 20.95 -15.70
N PHE A 133 3.17 20.94 -14.62
CA PHE A 133 4.49 21.56 -14.54
C PHE A 133 5.66 20.55 -14.61
N SER A 134 5.36 19.24 -14.66
CA SER A 134 6.35 18.17 -14.66
C SER A 134 6.48 17.46 -16.02
N LEU A 135 5.81 18.00 -17.06
CA LEU A 135 5.97 17.69 -18.48
C LEU A 135 6.80 18.80 -19.14
#